data_AF-A0A1Y1U9A7-F1
#
_entry.id   AF-A0A1Y1U9A7-F1
#
_cell.length_a   1.000
_cell.length_b   1.000
_cell.length_c   1.000
_cell.angle_alpha   90.00
_cell.angle_beta   90.00
_cell.angle_gamma   90.00
#
_symmetry.space_group_name_H-M   'P 1'
#
loop_
_entity.id
_entity.type
_entity.pdbx_description
1 polymer ?
#
loop_
_entity_poly.entity_id
_entity_poly.type
_entity_poly.pdbx_seq_one_letter_code
_entity_poly.pdbx_strand_id
1 'polypeptide(L)'
;MLSSPAPPSPALYTIFSTPKDPPAHVAVVFLCGSEVDERSELSETPRRRGRQRHAGMRLRRKAHQYDGALMESVARVISWASLAGISELSIYDNHGVLDDCRDAIVSQYQRLPVSPPDSRSPSPRRSAKSTLAPQNGLGQTSYADVVKKDTVHEPFDPVTSFTVFAPNTKPLHVHLLTSDSREILAHIAREERAASPRETISQQSLDERVRETLQLSCDPELLLVHRIKRPSFLGSLLARAPPELGGFPCWPLRITEIYMHPTPLPIPSMLMDIFSPLLQRSRTSSLSLLRKTAKRFPRLASRESSESGVLHKSEWDGAMKAWQNVEQRLGK
;
A
#
# COMPACT_ATOMS: atom_id res chain seq x y z
N MET A 1 -3.18 -69.94 15.33
CA MET A 1 -3.77 -68.58 15.34
C MET A 1 -2.68 -67.62 15.80
N LEU A 2 -2.02 -66.93 14.87
CA LEU A 2 -0.98 -65.95 15.16
C LEU A 2 -1.59 -64.56 14.95
N SER A 3 -1.67 -63.78 16.04
CA SER A 3 -2.20 -62.42 16.02
C SER A 3 -1.23 -61.48 15.31
N SER A 4 -1.68 -60.89 14.22
CA SER A 4 -0.92 -59.85 13.52
C SER A 4 -0.85 -58.58 14.39
N PRO A 5 0.33 -57.97 14.58
CA PRO A 5 0.46 -56.74 15.35
C PRO A 5 -0.25 -55.58 14.65
N ALA A 6 -0.99 -54.79 15.43
CA ALA A 6 -1.71 -53.62 14.94
C ALA A 6 -0.73 -52.59 14.34
N PRO A 7 -1.06 -51.94 13.21
CA PRO A 7 -0.22 -50.92 12.62
C PRO A 7 -0.07 -49.74 13.58
N PRO A 8 1.14 -49.13 13.67
CA PRO A 8 1.37 -47.98 14.53
C PRO A 8 0.46 -46.83 14.09
N SER A 9 -0.24 -46.22 15.05
CA SER A 9 -1.01 -45.00 14.80
C SER A 9 -0.11 -43.93 14.18
N PRO A 10 -0.59 -43.19 13.16
CA PRO A 10 0.19 -42.13 12.55
C PRO A 10 0.51 -41.09 13.62
N ALA A 11 1.79 -41.01 13.98
CA ALA A 11 2.29 -39.94 14.81
C ALA A 11 1.99 -38.63 14.08
N LEU A 12 1.21 -37.76 14.72
CA LEU A 12 1.03 -36.38 14.29
C LEU A 12 2.38 -35.67 14.43
N TYR A 13 3.23 -35.82 13.42
CA TYR A 13 4.41 -34.99 13.27
C TYR A 13 3.92 -33.56 13.09
N THR A 14 3.93 -32.82 14.19
CA THR A 14 3.80 -31.37 14.15
C THR A 14 5.11 -30.90 13.57
N ILE A 15 5.15 -30.73 12.24
CA ILE A 15 6.28 -30.12 11.55
C ILE A 15 6.34 -28.69 12.09
N PHE A 16 7.26 -28.45 13.02
CA PHE A 16 7.63 -27.11 13.39
C PHE A 16 8.35 -26.52 12.19
N SER A 17 7.60 -25.88 11.28
CA SER A 17 8.16 -25.13 10.17
C SER A 17 9.17 -24.15 10.74
N THR A 18 10.41 -24.24 10.26
CA THR A 18 11.40 -23.19 10.49
C THR A 18 10.76 -21.84 10.19
N PRO A 19 11.05 -20.79 10.99
CA PRO A 19 10.43 -19.48 10.77
C PRO A 19 10.66 -19.07 9.32
N LYS A 20 9.56 -18.96 8.57
CA LYS A 20 9.60 -18.55 7.17
C LYS A 20 10.15 -17.12 7.14
N ASP A 21 11.10 -16.87 6.25
CA ASP A 21 11.57 -15.52 5.98
C ASP A 21 10.38 -14.59 5.67
N PRO A 22 10.45 -13.30 6.01
CA PRO A 22 9.41 -12.34 5.64
C PRO A 22 9.22 -12.32 4.11
N PRO A 23 8.04 -11.88 3.62
CA PRO A 23 7.85 -11.72 2.18
C PRO A 23 8.89 -10.75 1.61
N ALA A 24 9.45 -11.08 0.44
CA ALA A 24 10.48 -10.25 -0.19
C ALA A 24 9.91 -8.90 -0.64
N HIS A 25 8.68 -8.93 -1.18
CA HIS A 25 7.95 -7.75 -1.64
C HIS A 25 6.52 -7.74 -1.07
N VAL A 26 6.17 -6.64 -0.40
CA VAL A 26 4.81 -6.36 0.06
C VAL A 26 4.23 -5.16 -0.67
N ALA A 27 2.99 -5.27 -1.12
CA ALA A 27 2.22 -4.16 -1.64
C ALA A 27 1.13 -3.74 -0.65
N VAL A 28 0.86 -2.44 -0.54
CA VAL A 28 -0.20 -1.87 0.30
C VAL A 28 -1.07 -0.95 -0.53
N VAL A 29 -2.36 -1.28 -0.58
CA VAL A 29 -3.38 -0.50 -1.28
C VAL A 29 -4.23 0.23 -0.26
N PHE A 30 -4.21 1.55 -0.34
CA PHE A 30 -5.07 2.42 0.43
C PHE A 30 -6.32 2.74 -0.39
N LEU A 31 -7.48 2.34 0.14
CA LEU A 31 -8.77 2.66 -0.43
C LEU A 31 -9.37 3.84 0.34
N CYS A 32 -9.46 4.99 -0.31
CA CYS A 32 -10.31 6.06 0.18
C CYS A 32 -11.75 5.76 -0.27
N GLY A 33 -12.73 5.85 0.63
CA GLY A 33 -14.11 5.59 0.26
C GLY A 33 -14.58 6.67 -0.71
N SER A 34 -15.02 6.30 -1.91
CA SER A 34 -15.56 7.26 -2.88
C SER A 34 -16.82 7.91 -2.26
N GLU A 35 -16.82 9.24 -2.11
CA GLU A 35 -18.03 9.99 -1.75
C GLU A 35 -19.03 10.06 -2.94
N VAL A 36 -18.73 9.39 -4.05
CA VAL A 36 -19.51 9.42 -5.29
C VAL A 36 -20.93 8.85 -5.07
N ASP A 37 -21.13 7.95 -4.09
CA ASP A 37 -22.47 7.53 -3.70
C ASP A 37 -23.30 8.63 -3.00
N GLU A 38 -22.69 9.54 -2.23
CA GLU A 38 -23.45 10.60 -1.55
C GLU A 38 -23.84 11.76 -2.48
N ARG A 39 -23.12 11.94 -3.60
CA ARG A 39 -23.46 12.98 -4.59
C ARG A 39 -24.60 12.55 -5.52
N SER A 40 -24.78 11.25 -5.74
CA SER A 40 -25.85 10.74 -6.61
C SER A 40 -27.25 10.85 -5.97
N GLU A 41 -27.36 11.05 -4.66
CA GLU A 41 -28.65 11.26 -3.97
C GLU A 41 -29.05 12.73 -3.80
N LEU A 42 -28.18 13.69 -4.15
CA LEU A 42 -28.42 15.13 -3.93
C LEU A 42 -28.66 15.96 -5.20
N SER A 43 -28.68 15.34 -6.38
CA SER A 43 -29.24 15.92 -7.61
C SER A 43 -30.76 15.71 -7.60
N GLU A 44 -31.66 16.67 -7.76
CA GLU A 44 -31.61 18.04 -8.22
C GLU A 44 -32.80 18.78 -7.58
N THR A 45 -32.57 19.75 -6.69
CA THR A 45 -33.62 20.74 -6.40
C THR A 45 -33.05 22.15 -6.53
N PRO A 46 -33.51 22.96 -7.51
CA PRO A 46 -32.86 24.20 -7.90
C PRO A 46 -33.33 25.38 -7.03
N ARG A 47 -33.27 25.31 -5.70
CA ARG A 47 -33.67 26.44 -4.83
C ARG A 47 -32.93 26.48 -3.49
N ARG A 48 -31.64 26.87 -3.47
CA ARG A 48 -30.99 27.55 -2.30
C ARG A 48 -29.52 27.92 -2.56
N ARG A 49 -29.29 29.11 -3.14
CA ARG A 49 -27.94 29.68 -3.36
C ARG A 49 -27.16 30.02 -2.06
N GLY A 50 -27.83 30.11 -0.91
CA GLY A 50 -27.18 30.48 0.37
C GLY A 50 -26.47 29.34 1.11
N ARG A 51 -26.72 28.06 0.77
CA ARG A 51 -26.25 26.91 1.57
C ARG A 51 -24.94 26.28 1.06
N GLN A 52 -24.42 26.73 -0.08
CA GLN A 52 -23.24 26.13 -0.73
C GLN A 52 -21.90 26.45 -0.03
N ARG A 53 -21.77 27.59 0.64
CA ARG A 53 -20.49 27.99 1.26
C ARG A 53 -20.08 27.09 2.44
N HIS A 54 -21.03 26.61 3.24
CA HIS A 54 -20.72 25.72 4.38
C HIS A 54 -20.41 24.27 3.95
N ALA A 55 -20.94 23.82 2.81
CA ALA A 55 -20.67 22.49 2.28
C ALA A 55 -19.21 22.36 1.82
N GLY A 56 -18.68 23.36 1.10
CA GLY A 56 -17.27 23.38 0.64
C GLY A 56 -16.26 23.32 1.79
N MET A 57 -16.52 24.01 2.91
CA MET A 57 -15.63 24.00 4.07
C MET A 57 -15.61 22.65 4.80
N ARG A 58 -16.73 21.92 4.82
CA ARG A 58 -16.78 20.56 5.41
C ARG A 58 -16.03 19.55 4.55
N LEU A 59 -16.14 19.64 3.22
CA LEU A 59 -15.42 18.76 2.29
C LEU A 59 -13.90 18.91 2.42
N ARG A 60 -13.40 20.14 2.51
CA ARG A 60 -11.95 20.39 2.71
C ARG A 60 -11.42 19.80 4.02
N ARG A 61 -12.17 19.92 5.13
CA ARG A 61 -11.75 19.32 6.40
C ARG A 61 -11.68 17.79 6.34
N LYS A 62 -12.63 17.14 5.66
CA LYS A 62 -12.59 15.69 5.46
C LYS A 62 -11.40 15.26 4.62
N ALA A 63 -11.12 15.97 3.51
CA ALA A 63 -9.96 15.70 2.67
C ALA A 63 -8.66 15.72 3.51
N HIS A 64 -8.43 16.79 4.29
CA HIS A 64 -7.23 16.89 5.13
C HIS A 64 -7.13 15.79 6.21
N GLN A 65 -8.26 15.29 6.70
CA GLN A 65 -8.26 14.16 7.64
C GLN A 65 -7.80 12.87 6.95
N TYR A 66 -8.21 12.63 5.71
CA TYR A 66 -7.75 11.49 4.92
C TYR A 66 -6.26 11.59 4.59
N ASP A 67 -5.80 12.78 4.18
CA ASP A 67 -4.38 13.03 3.87
C ASP A 67 -3.51 12.70 5.09
N GLY A 68 -3.91 13.19 6.27
CA GLY A 68 -3.22 12.90 7.53
C GLY A 68 -3.21 11.41 7.88
N ALA A 69 -4.35 10.73 7.71
CA ALA A 69 -4.47 9.31 7.99
C ALA A 69 -3.63 8.44 7.03
N LEU A 70 -3.62 8.79 5.74
CA LEU A 70 -2.81 8.14 4.72
C LEU A 70 -1.32 8.32 5.02
N MET A 71 -0.88 9.57 5.24
CA MET A 71 0.51 9.90 5.55
C MET A 71 1.02 9.14 6.78
N GLU A 72 0.22 9.12 7.86
CA GLU A 72 0.58 8.37 9.06
C GLU A 72 0.63 6.85 8.80
N SER A 73 -0.28 6.32 7.98
CA SER A 73 -0.28 4.91 7.60
C SER A 73 0.95 4.55 6.76
N VAL A 74 1.29 5.35 5.76
CA VAL A 74 2.47 5.18 4.92
C VAL A 74 3.74 5.17 5.77
N ALA A 75 3.89 6.14 6.67
CA ALA A 75 5.05 6.21 7.55
C ALA A 75 5.19 4.97 8.44
N ARG A 76 4.07 4.47 8.98
CA ARG A 76 4.03 3.25 9.79
C ARG A 76 4.41 2.02 8.98
N VAL A 77 3.84 1.85 7.78
CA VAL A 77 4.13 0.71 6.90
C VAL A 77 5.60 0.68 6.52
N ILE A 78 6.19 1.81 6.12
CA ILE A 78 7.63 1.89 5.80
C ILE A 78 8.48 1.45 7.00
N SER A 79 8.16 1.96 8.19
CA SER A 79 8.87 1.57 9.42
C SER A 79 8.71 0.08 9.73
N TRP A 80 7.49 -0.48 9.63
CA TRP A 80 7.25 -1.88 9.93
C TRP A 80 7.85 -2.82 8.89
N ALA A 81 7.83 -2.45 7.60
CA ALA A 81 8.44 -3.21 6.52
C ALA A 81 9.96 -3.31 6.71
N SER A 82 10.60 -2.17 7.00
CA SER A 82 12.04 -2.11 7.26
C SER A 82 12.42 -2.97 8.49
N LEU A 83 11.68 -2.86 9.60
CA LEU A 83 11.92 -3.67 10.79
C LEU A 83 11.66 -5.16 10.57
N ALA A 84 10.72 -5.51 9.70
CA ALA A 84 10.42 -6.90 9.35
C ALA A 84 11.46 -7.51 8.41
N GLY A 85 12.40 -6.72 7.86
CA GLY A 85 13.43 -7.20 6.94
C GLY A 85 12.93 -7.42 5.50
N ILE A 86 11.84 -6.76 5.12
CA ILE A 86 11.30 -6.77 3.75
C ILE A 86 12.24 -5.96 2.85
N SER A 87 12.51 -6.47 1.65
CA SER A 87 13.39 -5.80 0.67
C SER A 87 12.68 -4.75 -0.17
N GLU A 88 11.40 -4.95 -0.48
CA GLU A 88 10.65 -4.12 -1.41
C GLU A 88 9.22 -3.84 -0.91
N LEU A 89 8.78 -2.59 -1.03
CA LEU A 89 7.47 -2.12 -0.57
C LEU A 89 6.81 -1.25 -1.65
N SER A 90 5.69 -1.70 -2.19
CA SER A 90 4.85 -0.90 -3.08
C SER A 90 3.67 -0.28 -2.33
N ILE A 91 3.39 1.00 -2.55
CA ILE A 91 2.30 1.74 -1.93
C ILE A 91 1.46 2.39 -3.01
N TYR A 92 0.15 2.21 -2.94
CA TYR A 92 -0.80 2.77 -3.90
C TYR A 92 -2.01 3.36 -3.19
N ASP A 93 -2.54 4.46 -3.73
CA ASP A 93 -3.84 5.04 -3.37
C ASP A 93 -4.68 5.23 -4.63
N ASN A 94 -5.98 4.95 -4.53
CA ASN A 94 -6.88 4.99 -5.68
C ASN A 94 -7.44 6.38 -6.01
N HIS A 95 -7.15 7.42 -5.21
CA HIS A 95 -7.66 8.78 -5.42
C HIS A 95 -6.57 9.80 -5.80
N GLY A 96 -5.31 9.38 -5.91
CA GLY A 96 -4.18 10.27 -6.20
C GLY A 96 -3.77 11.14 -5.01
N VAL A 97 -4.26 10.87 -3.79
CA VAL A 97 -3.84 11.58 -2.57
C VAL A 97 -2.36 11.35 -2.31
N LEU A 98 -1.85 10.17 -2.68
CA LEU A 98 -0.43 9.85 -2.60
C LEU A 98 0.40 10.75 -3.52
N ASP A 99 -0.14 11.15 -4.68
CA ASP A 99 0.54 12.03 -5.65
C ASP A 99 0.76 13.43 -5.05
N ASP A 100 -0.24 13.93 -4.30
CA ASP A 100 -0.19 15.24 -3.63
C ASP A 100 0.82 15.30 -2.48
N CYS A 101 1.06 14.18 -1.78
CA CYS A 101 1.94 14.12 -0.62
C CYS A 101 3.28 13.41 -0.87
N ARG A 102 3.50 12.94 -2.11
CA ARG A 102 4.70 12.22 -2.57
C ARG A 102 5.98 12.92 -2.16
N ASP A 103 6.15 14.20 -2.49
CA ASP A 103 7.38 14.94 -2.23
C ASP A 103 7.68 15.03 -0.73
N ALA A 104 6.64 15.14 0.11
CA ALA A 104 6.79 15.17 1.55
C ALA A 104 7.25 13.81 2.09
N ILE A 105 6.68 12.70 1.60
CA ILE A 105 7.11 11.34 1.96
C ILE A 105 8.56 11.11 1.54
N VAL A 106 8.88 11.41 0.28
CA VAL A 106 10.21 11.27 -0.29
C VAL A 106 11.22 12.08 0.52
N SER A 107 10.94 13.36 0.79
CA SER A 107 11.81 14.23 1.59
C SER A 107 12.00 13.73 3.04
N GLN A 108 10.97 13.12 3.62
CA GLN A 108 11.04 12.56 4.98
C GLN A 108 12.02 11.39 5.08
N TYR A 109 12.11 10.55 4.04
CA TYR A 109 12.87 9.30 4.04
C TYR A 109 14.16 9.33 3.22
N GLN A 110 14.29 10.26 2.28
CA GLN A 110 15.56 10.62 1.65
C GLN A 110 16.42 11.42 2.63
N ARG A 111 16.74 10.81 3.77
CA ARG A 111 17.90 11.24 4.54
C ARG A 111 19.10 10.78 3.73
N LEU A 112 19.85 11.75 3.21
CA LEU A 112 21.16 11.47 2.63
C LEU A 112 21.91 10.53 3.60
N PRO A 113 22.51 9.43 3.11
CA PRO A 113 23.34 8.60 3.98
C PRO A 113 24.29 9.54 4.71
N VAL A 114 24.41 9.37 6.03
CA VAL A 114 25.35 10.16 6.83
C VAL A 114 26.66 10.06 6.08
N SER A 115 27.14 11.21 5.56
CA SER A 115 28.31 11.23 4.69
C SER A 115 29.38 10.35 5.35
N PRO A 116 29.98 9.41 4.60
CA PRO A 116 30.94 8.48 5.20
C PRO A 116 31.91 9.30 6.05
N PRO A 117 32.11 8.94 7.34
CA PRO A 117 32.81 9.77 8.30
C PRO A 117 34.09 10.25 7.66
N ASP A 118 34.25 11.58 7.52
CA ASP A 118 35.31 12.24 6.74
C ASP A 118 36.56 11.38 6.74
N SER A 119 36.73 10.58 5.70
CA SER A 119 37.93 9.80 5.51
C SER A 119 38.97 10.85 5.21
N ARG A 120 39.67 11.32 6.25
CA ARG A 120 40.72 12.34 6.21
C ARG A 120 41.54 12.10 4.96
N SER A 121 41.27 12.87 3.92
CA SER A 121 41.94 12.70 2.65
C SER A 121 43.39 13.09 2.90
N PRO A 122 44.37 12.18 2.75
CA PRO A 122 45.77 12.57 2.83
C PRO A 122 46.01 13.56 1.69
N SER A 123 46.47 14.75 2.06
CA SER A 123 46.63 15.91 1.21
C SER A 123 47.21 15.61 -0.18
N PRO A 124 46.53 15.96 -1.28
CA PRO A 124 47.17 16.01 -2.58
C PRO A 124 47.98 17.30 -2.66
N ARG A 125 49.28 17.15 -2.91
CA ARG A 125 50.20 18.25 -3.25
C ARG A 125 49.62 19.10 -4.38
N ARG A 126 49.65 20.42 -4.17
CA ARG A 126 49.52 21.48 -5.17
C ARG A 126 50.18 21.09 -6.50
N SER A 127 49.42 21.15 -7.58
CA SER A 127 49.96 21.54 -8.88
C SER A 127 48.97 22.49 -9.55
N ALA A 128 49.46 23.69 -9.81
CA ALA A 128 48.77 24.75 -10.51
C ALA A 128 48.70 24.46 -12.01
N LYS A 129 47.54 24.69 -12.63
CA LYS A 129 47.44 25.51 -13.84
C LYS A 129 45.97 25.74 -14.21
N SER A 130 45.58 27.00 -14.04
CA SER A 130 44.43 27.65 -14.67
C SER A 130 44.65 27.70 -16.19
N THR A 131 43.63 27.37 -16.97
CA THR A 131 43.53 27.77 -18.38
C THR A 131 42.07 28.09 -18.69
N LEU A 132 41.83 29.38 -18.88
CA LEU A 132 40.59 30.00 -19.33
C LEU A 132 40.24 29.54 -20.75
N ALA A 133 38.95 29.31 -21.01
CA ALA A 133 38.40 29.16 -22.35
C ALA A 133 37.03 29.88 -22.45
N PRO A 134 36.65 30.34 -23.65
CA PRO A 134 35.92 31.58 -23.85
C PRO A 134 34.40 31.42 -23.97
N GLN A 135 33.70 32.44 -23.50
CA GLN A 135 32.29 32.70 -23.79
C GLN A 135 32.15 33.12 -25.26
N ASN A 136 31.30 32.42 -26.01
CA ASN A 136 30.87 32.83 -27.35
C ASN A 136 29.36 32.60 -27.53
N GLY A 137 28.68 33.62 -28.06
CA GLY A 137 27.53 33.43 -28.93
C GLY A 137 26.15 33.82 -28.38
N LEU A 138 25.88 35.13 -28.26
CA LEU A 138 24.51 35.64 -28.34
C LEU A 138 24.04 35.54 -29.81
N GLY A 139 23.23 34.52 -30.11
CA GLY A 139 22.49 34.40 -31.36
C GLY A 139 21.01 34.63 -31.13
N GLN A 140 20.55 35.85 -31.39
CA GLN A 140 19.14 36.17 -31.59
C GLN A 140 18.68 35.57 -32.93
N THR A 141 17.69 34.68 -32.89
CA THR A 141 16.81 34.44 -34.05
C THR A 141 15.36 34.39 -33.60
N SER A 142 14.67 35.47 -33.94
CA SER A 142 13.21 35.59 -34.00
C SER A 142 12.70 34.75 -35.17
N TYR A 143 11.83 33.79 -34.91
CA TYR A 143 10.80 33.35 -35.85
C TYR A 143 9.51 33.11 -35.09
N ALA A 144 8.47 33.84 -35.49
CA ALA A 144 7.09 33.61 -35.09
C ALA A 144 6.64 32.29 -35.72
N ASP A 145 6.74 31.21 -34.94
CA ASP A 145 6.21 29.92 -35.32
C ASP A 145 4.80 29.77 -34.76
N VAL A 146 3.90 29.32 -35.63
CA VAL A 146 2.50 29.07 -35.31
C VAL A 146 2.49 27.86 -34.38
N VAL A 147 2.28 28.11 -33.08
CA VAL A 147 2.11 27.09 -32.05
C VAL A 147 0.87 26.26 -32.40
N LYS A 148 1.04 25.25 -33.25
CA LYS A 148 0.31 24.01 -33.06
C LYS A 148 0.65 23.61 -31.63
N LYS A 149 -0.37 23.47 -30.78
CA LYS A 149 -0.25 22.71 -29.54
C LYS A 149 0.13 21.29 -29.97
N ASP A 150 1.42 21.08 -30.26
CA ASP A 150 2.02 19.79 -30.03
C ASP A 150 1.74 19.54 -28.56
N THR A 151 0.80 18.65 -28.33
CA THR A 151 0.50 18.12 -27.00
C THR A 151 1.82 17.56 -26.52
N VAL A 152 2.58 18.36 -25.77
CA VAL A 152 3.80 17.91 -25.11
C VAL A 152 3.32 16.76 -24.25
N HIS A 153 3.55 15.54 -24.73
CA HIS A 153 3.20 14.34 -24.00
C HIS A 153 4.05 14.41 -22.74
N GLU A 154 3.43 14.73 -21.61
CA GLU A 154 4.10 14.59 -20.34
C GLU A 154 4.62 13.15 -20.26
N PRO A 155 5.88 12.97 -19.83
CA PRO A 155 6.43 11.64 -19.65
C PRO A 155 5.53 10.87 -18.68
N PHE A 156 5.09 9.68 -19.12
CA PHE A 156 4.31 8.79 -18.27
C PHE A 156 5.23 8.28 -17.16
N ASP A 157 5.03 8.78 -15.95
CA ASP A 157 5.81 8.42 -14.76
C ASP A 157 4.89 7.77 -13.71
N PRO A 158 4.65 6.45 -13.81
CA PRO A 158 3.67 5.76 -12.99
C PRO A 158 4.17 5.47 -11.56
N VAL A 159 5.46 5.71 -11.28
CA VAL A 159 6.08 5.28 -10.03
C VAL A 159 7.20 6.22 -9.59
N THR A 160 7.20 6.57 -8.32
CA THR A 160 8.34 7.25 -7.69
C THR A 160 8.99 6.32 -6.67
N SER A 161 10.25 5.96 -6.92
CA SER A 161 10.99 5.01 -6.09
C SER A 161 12.08 5.69 -5.26
N PHE A 162 12.28 5.22 -4.03
CA PHE A 162 13.41 5.63 -3.18
C PHE A 162 13.83 4.49 -2.25
N THR A 163 15.02 4.59 -1.65
CA THR A 163 15.54 3.56 -0.73
C THR A 163 15.60 4.11 0.68
N VAL A 164 15.07 3.34 1.64
CA VAL A 164 15.09 3.66 3.07
C VAL A 164 16.15 2.83 3.76
N PHE A 165 17.06 3.50 4.47
CA PHE A 165 18.09 2.87 5.27
C PHE A 165 17.74 3.04 6.75
N ALA A 166 17.34 1.96 7.41
CA ALA A 166 17.19 1.96 8.87
C ALA A 166 18.39 1.25 9.54
N PRO A 167 18.76 1.65 10.77
CA PRO A 167 19.86 1.02 11.49
C PRO A 167 19.60 -0.48 11.71
N ASN A 168 20.61 -1.32 11.40
CA ASN A 168 20.58 -2.77 11.58
C ASN A 168 19.51 -3.54 10.77
N THR A 169 18.93 -2.92 9.73
CA THR A 169 18.02 -3.59 8.81
C THR A 169 18.63 -3.66 7.41
N LYS A 170 18.07 -4.52 6.56
CA LYS A 170 18.33 -4.47 5.12
C LYS A 170 17.77 -3.14 4.55
N PRO A 171 18.35 -2.61 3.46
CA PRO A 171 17.75 -1.51 2.71
C PRO A 171 16.34 -1.91 2.24
N LEU A 172 15.39 -0.99 2.38
CA LEU A 172 14.02 -1.16 1.90
C LEU A 172 13.81 -0.28 0.67
N HIS A 173 13.55 -0.88 -0.48
CA HIS A 173 13.12 -0.16 -1.68
C HIS A 173 11.64 0.14 -1.60
N VAL A 174 11.26 1.42 -1.71
CA VAL A 174 9.87 1.88 -1.60
C VAL A 174 9.44 2.45 -2.93
N HIS A 175 8.32 1.94 -3.46
CA HIS A 175 7.67 2.38 -4.70
C HIS A 175 6.34 3.07 -4.35
N LEU A 176 6.23 4.36 -4.64
CA LEU A 176 4.98 5.10 -4.57
C LEU A 176 4.34 5.07 -5.96
N LEU A 177 3.33 4.24 -6.12
CA LEU A 177 2.59 4.09 -7.37
C LEU A 177 1.57 5.22 -7.50
N THR A 178 1.63 5.93 -8.62
CA THR A 178 0.71 7.03 -8.91
C THR A 178 -0.65 6.50 -9.37
N SER A 179 -1.66 7.37 -9.37
CA SER A 179 -3.00 7.03 -9.87
C SER A 179 -3.00 6.56 -11.34
N ASP A 180 -2.02 7.01 -12.13
CA ASP A 180 -1.82 6.65 -13.54
C ASP A 180 -1.30 5.22 -13.76
N SER A 181 -0.76 4.58 -12.72
CA SER A 181 -0.27 3.19 -12.79
C SER A 181 -1.35 2.19 -13.23
N ARG A 182 -2.64 2.51 -13.06
CA ARG A 182 -3.77 1.74 -13.60
C ARG A 182 -3.77 1.61 -15.12
N GLU A 183 -3.15 2.56 -15.82
CA GLU A 183 -3.12 2.65 -17.28
C GLU A 183 -1.85 2.02 -17.88
N ILE A 184 -1.00 1.42 -17.04
CA ILE A 184 0.31 0.91 -17.45
C ILE A 184 0.23 -0.10 -18.60
N LEU A 185 -0.73 -1.03 -18.57
CA LEU A 185 -0.88 -2.02 -19.63
C LEU A 185 -1.35 -1.37 -20.95
N ALA A 186 -2.22 -0.36 -20.85
CA ALA A 186 -2.66 0.40 -22.02
C ALA A 186 -1.53 1.28 -22.58
N HIS A 187 -0.64 1.78 -21.72
CA HIS A 187 0.57 2.49 -22.12
C HIS A 187 1.54 1.56 -22.83
N ILE A 188 1.94 0.44 -22.21
CA ILE A 188 2.83 -0.56 -22.80
C ILE A 188 2.27 -1.07 -24.13
N ALA A 189 0.97 -1.40 -24.21
CA ALA A 189 0.35 -1.84 -25.45
C ALA A 189 0.44 -0.79 -26.60
N ARG A 190 0.40 0.51 -26.27
CA ARG A 190 0.59 1.59 -27.25
C ARG A 190 2.05 1.70 -27.69
N GLU A 191 2.99 1.56 -26.77
CA GLU A 191 4.42 1.56 -27.07
C GLU A 191 4.79 0.37 -27.96
N GLU A 192 4.36 -0.84 -27.60
CA GLU A 192 4.59 -2.07 -28.37
C GLU A 192 4.01 -1.97 -29.78
N ARG A 193 2.81 -1.35 -29.92
CA ARG A 193 2.21 -1.10 -31.23
C ARG A 193 3.04 -0.15 -32.09
N ALA A 194 3.76 0.79 -31.49
CA ALA A 194 4.57 1.77 -32.19
C ALA A 194 5.99 1.27 -32.51
N ALA A 195 6.55 0.39 -31.68
CA ALA A 195 7.98 0.09 -31.66
C ALA A 195 8.46 -0.93 -32.71
N SER A 196 7.64 -1.87 -33.21
CA SER A 196 8.16 -2.94 -34.09
C SER A 196 7.10 -3.70 -34.91
N PRO A 197 7.51 -4.41 -35.99
CA PRO A 197 6.64 -5.39 -36.65
C PRO A 197 6.19 -6.44 -35.64
N ARG A 198 4.99 -7.00 -35.82
CA ARG A 198 4.22 -7.87 -34.89
C ARG A 198 4.89 -9.21 -34.51
N GLU A 199 6.20 -9.33 -34.58
CA GLU A 199 6.92 -10.47 -34.04
C GLU A 199 6.61 -10.66 -32.56
N THR A 200 6.68 -11.91 -32.15
CA THR A 200 5.91 -12.52 -31.06
C THR A 200 6.09 -11.80 -29.72
N ILE A 201 5.11 -10.95 -29.37
CA ILE A 201 4.92 -10.46 -27.99
C ILE A 201 4.77 -11.70 -27.09
N SER A 202 5.78 -11.96 -26.28
CA SER A 202 5.78 -13.07 -25.33
C SER A 202 5.28 -12.60 -23.97
N GLN A 203 4.78 -13.53 -23.14
CA GLN A 203 4.43 -13.20 -21.76
C GLN A 203 5.66 -12.74 -20.97
N GLN A 204 6.83 -13.35 -21.20
CA GLN A 204 8.07 -13.00 -20.50
C GLN A 204 8.52 -11.57 -20.81
N SER A 205 8.50 -11.18 -22.09
CA SER A 205 8.87 -9.80 -22.48
C SER A 205 7.89 -8.78 -21.88
N LEU A 206 6.60 -9.12 -21.78
CA LEU A 206 5.62 -8.25 -21.13
C LEU A 206 5.81 -8.20 -19.60
N ASP A 207 6.15 -9.32 -18.97
CA ASP A 207 6.50 -9.38 -17.54
C ASP A 207 7.70 -8.48 -17.23
N GLU A 208 8.77 -8.59 -18.03
CA GLU A 208 9.96 -7.74 -17.91
C GLU A 208 9.62 -6.27 -18.14
N ARG A 209 8.84 -5.96 -19.19
CA ARG A 209 8.46 -4.58 -19.50
C ARG A 209 7.61 -3.94 -18.41
N VAL A 210 6.59 -4.63 -17.90
CA VAL A 210 5.77 -4.14 -16.78
C VAL A 210 6.62 -3.91 -15.55
N ARG A 211 7.53 -4.83 -15.25
CA ARG A 211 8.44 -4.75 -14.10
C ARG A 211 9.39 -3.57 -14.22
N GLU A 212 9.98 -3.34 -15.39
CA GLU A 212 10.82 -2.18 -15.68
C GLU A 212 10.04 -0.86 -15.54
N THR A 213 8.84 -0.77 -16.14
CA THR A 213 8.02 0.45 -16.07
C THR A 213 7.55 0.77 -14.65
N LEU A 214 7.27 -0.25 -13.82
CA LEU A 214 6.96 -0.08 -12.39
C LEU A 214 8.20 -0.04 -11.50
N GLN A 215 9.41 -0.18 -12.07
CA GLN A 215 10.69 -0.25 -11.36
C GLN A 215 10.74 -1.34 -10.27
N LEU A 216 9.96 -2.42 -10.42
CA LEU A 216 9.90 -3.48 -9.42
C LEU A 216 11.07 -4.46 -9.59
N SER A 217 11.56 -5.03 -8.50
CA SER A 217 12.57 -6.11 -8.59
C SER A 217 11.92 -7.50 -8.68
N CYS A 218 10.75 -7.66 -8.06
CA CYS A 218 9.95 -8.88 -8.10
C CYS A 218 8.45 -8.59 -7.95
N ASP A 219 7.60 -9.57 -8.26
CA ASP A 219 6.15 -9.46 -8.08
C ASP A 219 5.82 -9.51 -6.56
N PRO A 220 4.83 -8.77 -6.05
CA PRO A 220 4.50 -8.76 -4.63
C PRO A 220 3.98 -10.12 -4.17
N GLU A 221 4.46 -10.59 -3.03
CA GLU A 221 4.02 -11.87 -2.44
C GLU A 221 2.80 -11.70 -1.54
N LEU A 222 2.64 -10.50 -0.96
CA LEU A 222 1.54 -10.11 -0.08
C LEU A 222 1.01 -8.73 -0.48
N LEU A 223 -0.29 -8.62 -0.71
CA LEU A 223 -1.02 -7.36 -0.91
C LEU A 223 -1.93 -7.09 0.28
N LEU A 224 -1.67 -6.01 1.01
CA LEU A 224 -2.52 -5.53 2.10
C LEU A 224 -3.49 -4.46 1.58
N VAL A 225 -4.78 -4.74 1.62
CA VAL A 225 -5.84 -3.78 1.27
C VAL A 225 -6.35 -3.11 2.55
N HIS A 226 -6.02 -1.83 2.72
CA HIS A 226 -6.45 -1.00 3.84
C HIS A 226 -7.52 0.00 3.42
N ARG A 227 -8.63 0.07 4.16
CA ARG A 227 -9.67 1.08 3.94
C ARG A 227 -9.49 2.21 4.94
N ILE A 228 -9.14 3.40 4.44
CA ILE A 228 -9.00 4.59 5.29
C ILE A 228 -10.38 4.97 5.85
N LYS A 229 -11.41 4.96 4.99
CA LYS A 229 -12.80 5.15 5.41
C LYS A 229 -13.39 3.80 5.80
N ARG A 230 -13.76 3.65 7.08
CA ARG A 230 -14.51 2.47 7.51
C ARG A 230 -15.91 2.46 6.90
N PRO A 231 -16.45 1.27 6.57
CA PRO A 231 -17.85 1.16 6.21
C PRO A 231 -18.71 1.68 7.36
N SER A 232 -19.85 2.29 7.01
CA SER A 232 -20.84 2.68 8.01
C SER A 232 -21.27 1.47 8.83
N PHE A 233 -21.80 1.68 10.04
CA PHE A 233 -22.29 0.58 10.87
C PHE A 233 -23.29 -0.30 10.11
N LEU A 234 -24.24 0.31 9.39
CA LEU A 234 -25.19 -0.41 8.53
C LEU A 234 -24.48 -1.14 7.38
N GLY A 235 -23.49 -0.50 6.73
CA GLY A 235 -22.69 -1.14 5.68
C GLY A 235 -21.86 -2.33 6.19
N SER A 236 -21.53 -2.36 7.48
CA SER A 236 -20.88 -3.52 8.12
C SER A 236 -21.84 -4.67 8.44
N LEU A 237 -23.16 -4.43 8.43
CA LEU A 237 -24.19 -5.46 8.62
C LEU A 237 -24.52 -6.21 7.32
N LEU A 238 -24.22 -5.62 6.18
CA LEU A 238 -24.45 -6.24 4.88
C LEU A 238 -23.30 -7.19 4.52
N ALA A 239 -23.58 -8.14 3.62
CA ALA A 239 -22.54 -8.96 3.01
C ALA A 239 -21.45 -8.03 2.44
N ARG A 240 -20.22 -8.19 2.92
CA ARG A 240 -19.12 -7.30 2.52
C ARG A 240 -18.88 -7.47 1.03
N ALA A 241 -18.87 -6.35 0.31
CA ALA A 241 -18.47 -6.34 -1.08
C ALA A 241 -17.07 -6.99 -1.24
N PRO A 242 -16.81 -7.67 -2.38
CA PRO A 242 -15.50 -8.19 -2.70
C PRO A 242 -14.40 -7.13 -2.49
N PRO A 243 -13.18 -7.53 -2.12
CA PRO A 243 -12.06 -6.61 -2.05
C PRO A 243 -11.84 -5.96 -3.42
N GLU A 244 -11.88 -4.64 -3.45
CA GLU A 244 -11.53 -3.85 -4.63
C GLU A 244 -10.08 -3.40 -4.50
N LEU A 245 -9.33 -3.39 -5.60
CA LEU A 245 -7.94 -2.95 -5.60
C LEU A 245 -7.77 -1.50 -6.07
N GLY A 246 -8.89 -0.83 -6.37
CA GLY A 246 -8.90 0.59 -6.73
C GLY A 246 -8.14 0.96 -7.99
N GLY A 247 -7.73 -0.01 -8.82
CA GLY A 247 -6.90 0.24 -10.01
C GLY A 247 -5.41 -0.08 -9.83
N PHE A 248 -5.01 -0.66 -8.70
CA PHE A 248 -3.64 -1.18 -8.54
C PHE A 248 -3.24 -2.07 -9.73
N PRO A 249 -2.00 -1.96 -10.26
CA PRO A 249 -1.56 -2.75 -11.41
C PRO A 249 -1.82 -4.25 -11.23
N CYS A 250 -2.66 -4.82 -12.10
CA CYS A 250 -3.12 -6.21 -11.94
C CYS A 250 -2.09 -7.25 -12.39
N TRP A 251 -1.22 -6.89 -13.34
CA TRP A 251 -0.24 -7.78 -13.92
C TRP A 251 0.72 -8.44 -12.92
N PRO A 252 1.31 -7.71 -11.95
CA PRO A 252 2.16 -8.32 -10.94
C PRO A 252 1.40 -9.15 -9.88
N LEU A 253 0.05 -9.25 -9.93
CA LEU A 253 -0.75 -9.91 -8.88
C LEU A 253 -1.03 -11.41 -9.07
N ARG A 254 -0.38 -12.06 -10.04
CA ARG A 254 -0.72 -13.43 -10.48
C ARG A 254 -0.66 -14.49 -9.38
N ILE A 255 0.29 -14.35 -8.46
CA ILE A 255 0.51 -15.28 -7.33
C ILE A 255 0.52 -14.57 -5.98
N THR A 256 -0.02 -13.35 -5.94
CA THR A 256 0.00 -12.50 -4.74
C THR A 256 -1.11 -12.88 -3.78
N GLU A 257 -0.77 -13.04 -2.51
CA GLU A 257 -1.77 -13.25 -1.47
C GLU A 257 -2.43 -11.93 -1.07
N ILE A 258 -3.76 -11.85 -1.17
CA ILE A 258 -4.50 -10.62 -0.88
C ILE A 258 -5.09 -10.71 0.52
N TYR A 259 -4.63 -9.84 1.42
CA TYR A 259 -5.15 -9.71 2.78
C TYR A 259 -5.92 -8.40 2.94
N MET A 260 -7.13 -8.50 3.47
CA MET A 260 -7.97 -7.35 3.79
C MET A 260 -8.43 -7.43 5.24
N HIS A 261 -8.19 -6.38 6.02
CA HIS A 261 -8.68 -6.26 7.39
C HIS A 261 -9.96 -5.40 7.48
N PRO A 262 -10.88 -5.67 8.42
CA PRO A 262 -11.03 -6.96 9.13
C PRO A 262 -11.26 -8.11 8.16
N THR A 263 -10.84 -9.33 8.50
CA THR A 263 -11.09 -10.50 7.65
C THR A 263 -12.61 -10.72 7.57
N PRO A 264 -13.19 -10.99 6.38
CA PRO A 264 -14.60 -11.29 6.25
C PRO A 264 -14.89 -12.65 6.87
N LEU A 265 -15.09 -12.70 8.20
CA LEU A 265 -15.59 -13.90 8.84
C LEU A 265 -17.10 -13.97 8.60
N PRO A 266 -17.64 -15.14 8.19
CA PRO A 266 -19.03 -15.23 7.79
C PRO A 266 -20.02 -14.71 8.84
N ILE A 267 -19.91 -15.05 10.14
CA ILE A 267 -21.05 -14.87 11.07
C ILE A 267 -20.74 -14.53 12.57
N PRO A 268 -19.56 -14.72 13.22
CA PRO A 268 -19.46 -14.46 14.68
C PRO A 268 -19.00 -13.06 15.13
N SER A 269 -18.37 -12.22 14.31
CA SER A 269 -17.92 -10.89 14.76
C SER A 269 -19.09 -9.94 15.07
N MET A 270 -20.18 -10.07 14.32
CA MET A 270 -21.41 -9.28 14.48
C MET A 270 -22.04 -9.45 15.87
N LEU A 271 -22.19 -10.69 16.36
CA LEU A 271 -22.70 -10.94 17.71
C LEU A 271 -21.73 -10.40 18.76
N MET A 272 -20.42 -10.53 18.53
CA MET A 272 -19.41 -10.04 19.46
C MET A 272 -19.45 -8.51 19.61
N ASP A 273 -19.73 -7.75 18.54
CA ASP A 273 -19.87 -6.29 18.61
C ASP A 273 -21.15 -5.87 19.33
N ILE A 274 -22.28 -6.52 19.05
CA ILE A 274 -23.57 -6.28 19.73
C ILE A 274 -23.45 -6.61 21.22
N PHE A 275 -22.79 -7.71 21.56
CA PHE A 275 -22.58 -8.11 22.94
C PHE A 275 -21.40 -7.39 23.58
N SER A 276 -20.55 -6.65 22.85
CA SER A 276 -19.37 -5.99 23.42
C SER A 276 -19.67 -5.07 24.61
N PRO A 277 -20.74 -4.25 24.63
CA PRO A 277 -21.05 -3.40 25.79
C PRO A 277 -21.55 -4.24 26.97
N LEU A 278 -22.30 -5.32 26.67
CA LEU A 278 -22.79 -6.30 27.64
C LEU A 278 -21.63 -7.11 28.24
N LEU A 279 -20.65 -7.47 27.43
CA LEU A 279 -19.40 -8.15 27.83
C LEU A 279 -18.51 -7.22 28.65
N GLN A 280 -18.42 -5.93 28.31
CA GLN A 280 -17.70 -4.94 29.12
C GLN A 280 -18.39 -4.71 30.47
N ARG A 281 -19.71 -4.54 30.49
CA ARG A 281 -20.50 -4.42 31.73
C ARG A 281 -20.44 -5.68 32.58
N SER A 282 -20.44 -6.87 31.97
CA SER A 282 -20.29 -8.13 32.71
C SER A 282 -18.88 -8.35 33.27
N ARG A 283 -17.84 -7.79 32.64
CA ARG A 283 -16.48 -7.77 33.20
C ARG A 283 -16.35 -6.90 34.44
N THR A 284 -17.09 -5.78 34.50
CA THR A 284 -17.13 -4.91 35.68
C THR A 284 -18.23 -5.28 36.68
N SER A 285 -19.07 -6.27 36.35
CA SER A 285 -20.13 -6.76 37.23
C SER A 285 -19.59 -7.27 38.57
N SER A 286 -20.36 -7.06 39.64
CA SER A 286 -20.12 -7.62 40.98
C SER A 286 -20.34 -9.14 41.05
N LEU A 287 -21.03 -9.73 40.07
CA LEU A 287 -21.30 -11.16 40.02
C LEU A 287 -20.08 -11.94 39.50
N SER A 288 -19.49 -12.78 40.36
CA SER A 288 -18.25 -13.52 40.08
C SER A 288 -18.37 -14.48 38.89
N LEU A 289 -19.56 -15.06 38.66
CA LEU A 289 -19.84 -15.95 37.53
C LEU A 289 -19.78 -15.20 36.20
N LEU A 290 -20.49 -14.06 36.07
CA LEU A 290 -20.47 -13.23 34.86
C LEU A 290 -19.07 -12.66 34.57
N ARG A 291 -18.33 -12.29 35.62
CA ARG A 291 -16.96 -11.82 35.46
C ARG A 291 -16.03 -12.93 34.96
N LYS A 292 -16.18 -14.17 35.46
CA LYS A 292 -15.38 -15.33 35.02
C LYS A 292 -15.70 -15.70 33.58
N THR A 293 -16.97 -15.72 33.17
CA THR A 293 -17.35 -16.02 31.78
C THR A 293 -16.87 -14.91 30.83
N ALA A 294 -17.08 -13.64 31.17
CA ALA A 294 -16.67 -12.51 30.33
C ALA A 294 -15.14 -12.35 30.19
N LYS A 295 -14.34 -12.89 31.14
CA LYS A 295 -12.87 -12.96 31.04
C LYS A 295 -12.37 -14.03 30.06
N ARG A 296 -13.17 -15.06 29.74
CA ARG A 296 -12.80 -16.09 28.75
C ARG A 296 -12.91 -15.59 27.32
N PHE A 297 -13.71 -14.57 27.08
CA PHE A 297 -13.77 -13.91 25.78
C PHE A 297 -12.58 -12.97 25.63
N PRO A 298 -11.89 -12.96 24.47
CA PRO A 298 -10.85 -11.98 24.17
C PRO A 298 -11.35 -10.55 24.42
N ARG A 299 -10.48 -9.66 24.89
CA ARG A 299 -10.79 -8.23 24.88
C ARG A 299 -10.87 -7.80 23.42
N LEU A 300 -12.08 -7.59 22.92
CA LEU A 300 -12.30 -6.81 21.70
C LEU A 300 -11.62 -5.46 21.94
N ALA A 301 -10.65 -5.12 21.09
CA ALA A 301 -9.97 -3.84 21.18
C ALA A 301 -11.04 -2.73 21.17
N SER A 302 -10.95 -1.78 22.12
CA SER A 302 -11.94 -0.73 22.22
C SER A 302 -11.98 0.05 20.91
N ARG A 303 -13.19 0.18 20.35
CA ARG A 303 -13.49 0.86 19.09
C ARG A 303 -12.98 2.31 19.03
N GLU A 304 -12.66 2.91 20.18
CA GLU A 304 -12.21 4.30 20.33
C GLU A 304 -10.82 4.57 19.73
N SER A 305 -9.92 3.58 19.61
CA SER A 305 -8.60 3.84 19.00
C SER A 305 -8.61 3.85 17.47
N SER A 306 -9.77 3.61 16.85
CA SER A 306 -9.91 3.30 15.42
C SER A 306 -10.50 4.42 14.57
N GLU A 307 -10.78 5.59 15.15
CA GLU A 307 -11.45 6.67 14.41
C GLU A 307 -10.55 7.34 13.37
N SER A 308 -9.23 7.14 13.43
CA SER A 308 -8.30 7.86 12.56
C SER A 308 -8.21 7.30 11.14
N GLY A 309 -8.76 6.11 10.84
CA GLY A 309 -8.57 5.48 9.53
C GLY A 309 -7.12 5.07 9.24
N VAL A 310 -6.24 5.21 10.23
CA VAL A 310 -4.81 4.89 10.12
C VAL A 310 -4.62 3.40 10.20
N LEU A 311 -3.73 2.85 9.37
CA LEU A 311 -3.37 1.44 9.44
C LEU A 311 -2.74 1.13 10.82
N HIS A 312 -3.28 0.11 11.49
CA HIS A 312 -2.81 -0.32 12.80
C HIS A 312 -1.83 -1.49 12.70
N LYS A 313 -0.92 -1.56 13.68
CA LYS A 313 0.10 -2.61 13.79
C LYS A 313 -0.52 -4.01 13.85
N SER A 314 -1.68 -4.16 14.50
CA SER A 314 -2.42 -5.43 14.55
C SER A 314 -2.92 -5.90 13.19
N GLU A 315 -3.26 -4.97 12.28
CA GLU A 315 -3.72 -5.31 10.93
C GLU A 315 -2.55 -5.81 10.09
N TRP A 316 -1.42 -5.11 10.17
CA TRP A 316 -0.15 -5.50 9.57
C TRP A 316 0.36 -6.85 10.09
N ASP A 317 0.47 -7.03 11.40
CA ASP A 317 0.94 -8.28 12.02
C ASP A 317 0.00 -9.44 11.71
N GLY A 318 -1.31 -9.17 11.63
CA GLY A 318 -2.31 -10.13 11.19
C GLY A 318 -2.10 -10.58 9.74
N ALA A 319 -1.81 -9.63 8.84
CA ALA A 319 -1.50 -9.92 7.44
C ALA A 319 -0.23 -10.78 7.30
N MET A 320 0.83 -10.40 8.00
CA MET A 320 2.09 -11.14 8.02
C MET A 320 1.92 -12.57 8.53
N LYS A 321 1.19 -12.71 9.65
CA LYS A 321 0.88 -14.02 10.20
C LYS A 321 0.03 -14.85 9.25
N ALA A 322 -0.96 -14.24 8.58
CA ALA A 322 -1.78 -14.95 7.60
C ALA A 322 -0.90 -15.48 6.45
N TRP A 323 -0.05 -14.63 5.87
CA TRP A 323 0.87 -14.99 4.79
C TRP A 323 1.86 -16.10 5.18
N GLN A 324 2.39 -16.08 6.42
CA GLN A 324 3.27 -17.15 6.91
C GLN A 324 2.61 -18.53 6.92
N ASN A 325 1.28 -18.58 7.03
CA ASN A 325 0.51 -19.82 7.03
C ASN A 325 0.01 -20.22 5.63
N VAL A 326 0.28 -19.42 4.60
CA VAL A 326 -0.11 -19.74 3.23
C VAL A 326 0.83 -20.79 2.65
N GLU A 327 0.23 -21.86 2.14
CA GLU A 327 0.88 -22.86 1.28
C GLU A 327 0.59 -22.53 -0.19
N GLN A 328 1.61 -22.06 -0.92
CA GLN A 328 1.48 -21.82 -2.36
C GLN A 328 1.71 -23.13 -3.12
N ARG A 329 0.66 -23.62 -3.78
CA ARG A 329 0.69 -24.92 -4.49
C ARG A 329 1.17 -24.82 -5.93
N LEU A 330 1.12 -23.63 -6.54
CA LEU A 330 1.62 -23.35 -7.90
C LEU A 330 1.20 -24.41 -8.95
N GLY A 331 -0.02 -24.94 -8.82
CA GLY A 331 -0.57 -25.96 -9.73
C GLY A 331 -0.13 -27.41 -9.49
N LYS A 332 0.58 -27.71 -8.39
CA LYS A 332 0.89 -29.07 -7.91
C LYS A 332 -0.13 -29.55 -6.88
#